data_AF-A0A8X7S6H4-F1
#
_entry.id   AF-A0A8X7S6H4-F1
#
_cell.length_a   1.000
_cell.length_b   1.000
_cell.length_c   1.000
_cell.angle_alpha   90.00
_cell.angle_beta   90.00
_cell.angle_gamma   90.00
#
_symmetry.space_group_name_H-M   'P 1'
#
loop_
_entity.id
_entity.type
_entity.pdbx_description
1 polymer ?
#
loop_
_entity_poly.entity_id
_entity_poly.type
_entity_poly.pdbx_seq_one_letter_code
_entity_poly.pdbx_strand_id
1 'polypeptide(L)' 'MTQSELNECKPAVSKENPTNPSTLCCDALKHADYSCLCGYKNSPWLGSFGIDPALAVGLPSKCDMPDAPTC' A
#
# COMPACT_ATOMS: atom_id res chain seq x y z
N MET A 1 -4.89 -3.21 9.56
CA MET A 1 -5.55 -3.58 8.30
C MET A 1 -5.88 -5.06 8.27
N THR A 2 -7.00 -5.43 7.65
CA THR A 2 -7.44 -6.80 7.34
C THR A 2 -6.96 -7.23 5.96
N GLN A 3 -7.08 -8.52 5.64
CA GLN A 3 -6.76 -9.03 4.30
C GLN A 3 -7.62 -8.39 3.21
N SER A 4 -8.91 -8.15 3.48
CA SER A 4 -9.81 -7.50 2.52
C SER A 4 -9.39 -6.06 2.23
N GLU A 5 -9.02 -5.31 3.27
CA GLU A 5 -8.50 -3.94 3.12
C GLU A 5 -7.19 -3.90 2.32
N LEU A 6 -6.29 -4.87 2.51
CA LEU A 6 -5.08 -4.99 1.69
C LEU A 6 -5.41 -5.28 0.22
N ASN A 7 -6.45 -6.09 -0.03
CA ASN A 7 -6.89 -6.40 -1.40
C ASN A 7 -7.47 -5.18 -2.11
N GLU A 8 -8.16 -4.28 -1.40
CA GLU A 8 -8.62 -3.00 -1.96
C GLU A 8 -7.45 -2.12 -2.42
N CYS A 9 -6.31 -2.18 -1.71
CA CYS A 9 -5.12 -1.40 -2.06
C CYS A 9 -4.24 -2.04 -3.14
N LYS A 10 -4.30 -3.36 -3.30
CA LYS A 10 -3.42 -4.11 -4.22
C LYS A 10 -3.39 -3.55 -5.65
N PRO A 11 -4.53 -3.17 -6.29
CA PRO A 11 -4.49 -2.61 -7.64
C PRO A 11 -3.67 -1.33 -7.78
N ALA A 12 -3.62 -0.50 -6.74
CA ALA A 12 -2.89 0.77 -6.75
C ALA A 12 -1.38 0.62 -6.56
N VAL A 13 -0.94 -0.55 -6.07
CA VAL A 13 0.46 -0.86 -5.78
C VAL A 13 0.98 -2.05 -6.60
N SER A 14 0.21 -2.52 -7.58
CA SER A 14 0.62 -3.61 -8.46
C SER A 14 1.68 -3.13 -9.46
N LYS A 15 2.64 -4.01 -9.79
CA LYS A 15 3.68 -3.74 -10.79
C LYS A 15 3.09 -3.55 -12.20
N GLU A 16 2.10 -4.36 -12.54
CA GLU A 16 1.47 -4.33 -13.86
C GLU A 16 0.15 -3.56 -13.79
N ASN A 17 -0.01 -2.59 -14.69
CA ASN A 17 -1.21 -1.77 -14.87
C ASN A 17 -1.78 -1.19 -13.55
N PRO A 18 -0.98 -0.44 -12.77
CA PRO A 18 -1.46 0.14 -11.52
C PRO A 18 -2.61 1.10 -11.77
N THR A 19 -3.63 1.05 -10.92
CA THR A 19 -4.79 1.95 -10.97
C THR A 19 -4.71 3.03 -9.89
N ASN A 20 -5.63 3.99 -9.93
CA ASN A 20 -5.82 4.88 -8.79
C ASN A 20 -6.33 4.09 -7.55
N PRO A 21 -5.98 4.53 -6.33
CA PRO A 21 -6.50 3.92 -5.12
C PRO A 21 -8.03 4.06 -5.03
N SER A 22 -8.69 3.01 -4.58
CA SER A 22 -10.12 3.08 -4.26
C SER A 22 -10.33 3.88 -2.97
N THR A 23 -11.54 4.41 -2.78
CA THR A 23 -11.92 5.05 -1.51
C THR A 23 -11.75 4.09 -0.33
N LEU A 24 -12.10 2.80 -0.52
CA LEU A 24 -11.94 1.77 0.51
C LEU A 24 -10.47 1.55 0.88
N CYS A 25 -9.58 1.56 -0.11
CA CYS A 25 -8.14 1.51 0.17
C CYS A 25 -7.68 2.73 0.97
N CYS A 26 -8.03 3.94 0.55
CA CYS A 26 -7.62 5.15 1.26
C CYS A 26 -8.21 5.21 2.68
N ASP A 27 -9.44 4.75 2.88
CA ASP A 27 -10.05 4.65 4.20
C ASP A 27 -9.31 3.64 5.08
N ALA A 28 -8.87 2.51 4.52
CA ALA A 28 -8.08 1.53 5.25
C ALA A 28 -6.69 2.03 5.66
N LEU A 29 -6.10 2.92 4.87
CA LEU A 29 -4.81 3.53 5.18
C LEU A 29 -4.88 4.50 6.37
N LYS A 30 -6.06 5.02 6.74
CA LYS A 30 -6.23 5.92 7.90
C LYS A 30 -5.92 5.24 9.24
N HIS A 31 -6.07 3.92 9.31
CA HIS A 31 -5.77 3.10 10.49
C HIS A 31 -4.71 2.03 10.20
N ALA A 32 -3.89 2.24 9.17
CA ALA A 32 -2.76 1.39 8.88
C ALA A 32 -1.58 1.68 9.81
N ASP A 33 -0.85 0.64 10.20
CA ASP A 33 0.42 0.78 10.88
C ASP A 33 1.53 0.84 9.82
N TYR A 34 1.95 2.06 9.45
CA TYR A 34 2.98 2.26 8.46
C TYR A 34 4.34 1.71 8.90
N SER A 35 4.66 1.71 10.20
CA SER A 35 5.92 1.14 10.70
C SER A 35 5.95 -0.38 10.50
N CYS A 36 4.82 -1.06 10.75
CA CYS A 36 4.66 -2.48 10.45
C CYS A 36 4.78 -2.75 8.95
N LEU A 37 4.08 -1.96 8.10
CA LEU A 37 4.13 -2.11 6.65
C LEU A 37 5.54 -1.87 6.07
N CYS A 38 6.28 -0.91 6.62
CA CYS A 38 7.69 -0.67 6.27
C CYS A 38 8.57 -1.90 6.48
N GLY A 39 8.26 -2.73 7.48
CA GLY A 39 8.96 -4.01 7.71
C GLY A 39 8.88 -4.96 6.52
N TYR A 40 7.86 -4.83 5.66
CA TYR A 40 7.67 -5.63 4.46
C TYR A 40 8.30 -5.02 3.20
N LYS A 41 8.87 -3.81 3.25
CA LYS A 41 9.41 -3.10 2.06
C LYS A 41 10.37 -3.96 1.23
N ASN A 42 11.22 -4.73 1.90
CA ASN A 42 12.21 -5.61 1.27
C ASN A 42 11.80 -7.10 1.32
N SER A 43 10.55 -7.39 1.70
CA SER A 43 10.06 -8.76 1.80
C SER A 43 9.96 -9.40 0.40
N PRO A 44 10.48 -10.62 0.21
CA PRO A 44 10.27 -11.37 -1.03
C PRO A 44 8.79 -11.58 -1.38
N TRP A 45 7.90 -11.52 -0.39
CA TRP A 45 6.47 -11.67 -0.57
C TRP A 45 5.87 -10.57 -1.47
N LEU A 46 6.42 -9.36 -1.46
CA LEU A 46 5.96 -8.31 -2.37
C LEU A 46 6.08 -8.75 -3.83
N GLY A 47 7.19 -9.42 -4.17
CA GLY A 47 7.40 -10.00 -5.49
C GLY A 47 6.36 -11.08 -5.81
N SER A 48 6.09 -12.00 -4.87
CA SER A 48 5.10 -13.06 -5.03
C SER A 48 3.66 -12.54 -5.20
N PHE A 49 3.33 -11.39 -4.61
CA PHE A 49 2.01 -10.76 -4.76
C PHE A 49 1.93 -9.77 -5.93
N GLY A 50 3.02 -9.59 -6.69
CA GLY A 50 3.09 -8.65 -7.79
C GLY A 50 3.05 -7.18 -7.35
N ILE A 51 3.46 -6.88 -6.12
CA ILE A 51 3.47 -5.54 -5.53
C ILE A 51 4.78 -4.83 -5.88
N ASP A 52 4.68 -3.57 -6.30
CA ASP A 52 5.79 -2.66 -6.46
C ASP A 52 6.06 -1.91 -5.14
N PRO A 53 7.25 -2.04 -4.55
CA PRO A 53 7.55 -1.42 -3.27
C PRO A 53 7.57 0.11 -3.34
N ALA A 54 7.92 0.71 -4.48
CA ALA A 54 7.92 2.17 -4.61
C ALA A 54 6.48 2.72 -4.70
N LEU A 55 5.59 2.01 -5.40
CA LEU A 55 4.16 2.36 -5.40
C LEU A 55 3.52 2.18 -4.02
N ALA A 56 3.87 1.12 -3.29
CA ALA A 56 3.36 0.87 -1.94
C ALA A 56 3.74 1.98 -0.95
N VAL A 57 4.99 2.45 -1.03
CA VAL A 57 5.49 3.57 -0.22
C VAL A 57 4.83 4.90 -0.59
N GLY A 58 4.61 5.14 -1.89
CA GLY A 58 3.95 6.36 -2.35
C GLY A 58 2.43 6.37 -2.18
N LEU A 59 1.81 5.24 -1.82
CA LEU A 59 0.36 5.11 -1.77
C LEU A 59 -0.29 6.04 -0.73
N PRO A 60 0.22 6.18 0.51
CA PRO A 60 -0.38 7.07 1.50
C PRO A 60 -0.41 8.54 1.03
N SER A 61 0.62 9.01 0.32
CA SER A 61 0.63 10.35 -0.26
C SER A 61 -0.46 10.54 -1.34
N LYS A 62 -0.79 9.51 -2.12
CA LYS A 62 -1.90 9.55 -3.09
C LYS A 62 -3.29 9.58 -2.42
N CYS A 63 -3.36 9.20 -1.15
CA CYS A 63 -4.57 9.24 -0.34
C CYS A 63 -4.58 10.43 0.64
N ASP A 64 -3.67 11.40 0.48
CA ASP A 64 -3.54 12.60 1.32
C ASP A 64 -3.29 12.29 2.82
N MET A 65 -2.56 11.21 3.10
CA MET A 65 -2.21 10.84 4.47
C MET A 65 -1.10 11.76 5.02
N PRO A 66 -1.29 12.39 6.19
CA PRO A 66 -0.30 13.31 6.76
C PRO A 66 0.98 12.61 7.21
N ASP A 67 0.89 11.33 7.60
CA ASP A 67 1.99 10.52 8.13
C ASP A 67 2.52 9.52 7.10
N ALA A 68 2.65 9.93 5.83
CA ALA A 68 3.15 9.05 4.78
C ALA A 68 4.56 8.50 5.13
N PRO A 69 4.79 7.18 4.99
CA PRO A 69 6.07 6.58 5.31
C PRO A 69 7.17 7.05 4.34
N THR A 70 8.39 7.22 4.87
CA THR A 70 9.61 7.52 4.08
C THR A 70 10.52 6.31 3.91
N CYS A 71 10.19 5.20 4.58
CA CYS A 71 10.58 3.90 4.07
C CYS A 71 9.85 3.78 2.72
#